data_AF-A0A2W7PGZ1-F1
#
_entry.id   AF-A0A2W7PGZ1-F1
#
_cell.length_a   1.000
_cell.length_b   1.000
_cell.length_c   1.000
_cell.angle_alpha   90.00
_cell.angle_beta   90.00
_cell.angle_gamma   90.00
#
_symmetry.space_group_name_H-M   'P 1'
#
loop_
_entity.id
_entity.type
_entity.pdbx_description
1 polymer ?
#
loop_
_entity_poly.entity_id
_entity_poly.type
_entity_poly.pdbx_seq_one_letter_code
_entity_poly.pdbx_strand_id
1 'polypeptide(L)' 'MNLTICKNKYFSGVLWILAIALLAVSLLTHAYSYFNTKEINLFSTECYENDGEVILEIHNNITGEYSFECKK' A
#
# COMPACT_ATOMS: atom_id res chain seq x y z
N MET A 1 24.41 -0.73 21.62
CA MET A 1 24.88 -0.63 20.22
C MET A 1 26.16 0.18 20.21
N ASN A 2 27.29 -0.44 19.84
CA ASN A 2 28.62 0.17 19.98
C ASN A 2 28.79 1.32 18.96
N LEU A 3 29.02 2.57 19.42
CA LEU A 3 29.04 3.78 18.56
C LEU A 3 30.13 3.76 17.47
N THR A 4 31.11 2.85 17.57
CA THR A 4 32.24 2.76 16.65
C THR A 4 31.85 2.27 15.24
N ILE A 5 30.77 1.51 15.09
CA ILE A 5 30.31 0.96 13.80
C ILE A 5 29.88 2.07 12.83
N CYS A 6 29.37 3.20 13.35
CA CYS A 6 28.85 4.31 12.58
C CYS A 6 29.90 5.22 11.92
N LYS A 7 31.21 4.99 12.15
CA LYS A 7 32.29 5.87 11.65
C LYS A 7 32.83 5.51 10.26
N ASN A 8 32.43 4.38 9.68
CA ASN A 8 32.88 3.99 8.34
C ASN A 8 32.04 4.70 7.27
N LYS A 9 32.69 5.47 6.38
CA LYS A 9 32.03 6.19 5.28
C LYS A 9 31.18 5.27 4.39
N TYR A 10 31.64 4.03 4.18
CA TYR A 10 30.89 3.03 3.42
C TYR A 10 29.65 2.53 4.17
N PHE A 11 29.74 2.36 5.49
CA PHE A 11 28.59 1.96 6.32
C PHE A 11 27.49 3.02 6.31
N SER A 12 27.87 4.30 6.40
CA SER A 12 26.92 5.42 6.28
C SER A 12 26.24 5.45 4.90
N GLY A 13 27.00 5.27 3.81
CA GLY A 13 26.44 5.23 2.45
C GLY A 13 25.44 4.09 2.24
N VAL A 14 25.76 2.88 2.72
CA VAL A 14 24.85 1.73 2.66
C VAL A 14 23.57 1.98 3.46
N LEU A 15 23.68 2.60 4.63
CA LEU A 15 22.52 2.93 5.46
C LEU A 15 21.58 3.92 4.77
N TRP A 16 22.12 4.92 4.07
CA TRP A 16 21.33 5.86 3.28
C TRP A 16 20.61 5.19 2.11
N ILE A 17 21.29 4.31 1.38
CA ILE A 17 20.67 3.54 0.29
C ILE A 17 19.52 2.69 0.84
N LEU A 18 19.73 2.00 1.96
CA LEU A 18 18.70 1.21 2.61
C LEU A 18 17.50 2.07 3.04
N ALA A 19 17.75 3.24 3.63
CA ALA A 19 16.71 4.17 4.04
C ALA A 19 15.88 4.66 2.84
N ILE A 20 16.51 5.02 1.73
CA ILE A 20 15.83 5.45 0.51
C ILE A 20 15.01 4.31 -0.08
N ALA A 21 15.56 3.09 -0.12
CA ALA A 21 14.84 1.92 -0.61
C ALA A 21 13.58 1.63 0.22
N LEU A 22 13.69 1.69 1.56
CA LEU A 22 12.54 1.51 2.46
C LEU A 22 11.49 2.61 2.27
N LEU A 23 11.91 3.86 2.11
CA LEU A 23 11.00 4.96 1.81
C LEU A 23 10.28 4.75 0.48
N ALA A 24 10.99 4.34 -0.56
CA ALA A 24 10.39 4.08 -1.88
C ALA A 24 9.34 2.95 -1.81
N VAL A 25 9.66 1.84 -1.14
CA VAL A 25 8.71 0.73 -0.94
C VAL A 25 7.50 1.19 -0.15
N SER A 26 7.70 1.92 0.95
CA SER A 26 6.59 2.45 1.76
C SER A 26 5.67 3.36 0.94
N LEU A 27 6.23 4.30 0.18
CA LEU A 27 5.45 5.20 -0.67
C LEU A 27 4.66 4.45 -1.74
N LEU A 28 5.27 3.44 -2.38
CA LEU A 28 4.61 2.60 -3.38
C LEU A 28 3.44 1.82 -2.77
N THR A 29 3.65 1.20 -1.60
CA THR A 29 2.60 0.47 -0.88
C THR A 29 1.44 1.38 -0.51
N HIS A 30 1.71 2.57 0.02
CA HIS A 30 0.66 3.54 0.36
C HIS A 30 -0.07 4.09 -0.87
N ALA A 31 0.66 4.37 -1.96
CA ALA A 31 0.04 4.82 -3.21
C ALA A 31 -0.91 3.76 -3.77
N TYR A 32 -0.47 2.50 -3.82
CA TYR A 32 -1.29 1.39 -4.29
C TYR A 32 -2.55 1.20 -3.43
N SER A 33 -2.41 1.19 -2.10
CA SER A 33 -3.54 1.14 -1.16
C SER A 33 -4.52 2.32 -1.36
N TYR A 34 -4.01 3.53 -1.56
CA TYR A 34 -4.85 4.71 -1.82
C TYR A 34 -5.66 4.57 -3.10
N PHE A 35 -5.02 4.14 -4.21
CA PHE A 35 -5.72 3.96 -5.48
C PHE A 35 -6.76 2.84 -5.42
N ASN A 36 -6.45 1.70 -4.80
CA ASN A 36 -7.41 0.61 -4.59
C ASN A 36 -8.63 1.09 -3.79
N THR A 37 -8.43 1.89 -2.75
CA THR A 37 -9.54 2.47 -1.98
C THR A 37 -10.41 3.39 -2.84
N LYS A 38 -9.80 4.18 -3.74
CA LYS A 38 -10.56 5.03 -4.67
C LYS A 38 -11.34 4.21 -5.70
N GLU A 39 -10.74 3.15 -6.22
CA GLU A 39 -11.37 2.22 -7.16
C GLU A 39 -12.56 1.49 -6.53
N ILE A 40 -12.39 0.92 -5.33
CA ILE A 40 -13.47 0.28 -4.57
C ILE A 40 -14.65 1.25 -4.37
N ASN A 41 -14.37 2.50 -3.97
CA ASN A 41 -15.42 3.49 -3.76
C ASN A 41 -16.18 3.82 -5.05
N LEU A 42 -15.47 3.91 -6.18
CA LEU A 42 -16.07 4.15 -7.48
C LEU A 42 -17.02 3.00 -7.86
N PHE A 43 -16.54 1.76 -7.85
CA PHE A 43 -17.34 0.59 -8.22
C PHE A 43 -18.48 0.33 -7.24
N SER A 44 -18.28 0.60 -5.95
CA SER A 44 -19.34 0.48 -4.96
C SER A 44 -20.47 1.47 -5.25
N THR A 45 -20.12 2.73 -5.57
CA THR A 45 -21.10 3.77 -5.92
C THR A 45 -21.93 3.35 -7.12
N GLU A 46 -21.26 2.92 -8.20
CA GLU A 46 -21.94 2.45 -9.41
C GLU A 46 -22.83 1.22 -9.15
N CYS A 47 -22.38 0.28 -8.31
CA CYS A 47 -23.17 -0.90 -7.95
C CYS A 47 -24.47 -0.51 -7.22
N TYR A 48 -24.36 0.37 -6.21
CA TYR A 48 -25.53 0.85 -5.47
C TYR A 48 -26.49 1.67 -6.33
N GLU A 49 -25.98 2.48 -7.25
CA GLU A 49 -26.82 3.25 -8.21
C GLU A 49 -27.64 2.35 -9.15
N ASN A 50 -27.23 1.08 -9.34
CA ASN A 50 -27.90 0.09 -10.18
C ASN A 50 -28.74 -0.93 -9.38
N ASP A 51 -29.06 -0.60 -8.12
CA ASP A 51 -29.77 -1.44 -7.14
C ASP A 51 -29.04 -2.77 -6.84
N GLY A 52 -27.72 -2.79 -6.97
CA GLY A 52 -26.88 -3.95 -6.65
C GLY A 52 -26.41 -3.97 -5.18
N GLU A 53 -25.99 -5.15 -4.74
CA GLU A 53 -25.33 -5.39 -3.45
C GLU A 53 -23.81 -5.56 -3.66
N VAL A 54 -23.03 -4.78 -2.92
CA VAL A 54 -21.56 -4.85 -2.96
C VAL A 54 -21.07 -5.97 -2.06
N ILE A 55 -20.27 -6.88 -2.62
CA ILE A 55 -19.47 -7.86 -1.90
C ILE A 55 -18.01 -7.49 -2.07
N LEU A 56 -17.39 -7.06 -0.97
CA LEU A 56 -15.99 -6.65 -0.92
C LEU A 56 -15.25 -7.53 0.10
N GLU A 57 -14.20 -8.19 -0.35
CA GLU A 57 -13.30 -8.93 0.55
C GLU A 57 -11.91 -8.31 0.50
N ILE A 58 -11.40 -7.87 1.66
CA ILE A 58 -10.03 -7.38 1.79
C ILE A 58 -9.14 -8.55 2.21
N HIS A 59 -8.21 -8.94 1.34
CA HIS A 59 -7.28 -10.04 1.59
C HIS A 59 -6.01 -9.57 2.32
N ASN A 60 -5.59 -8.31 2.11
CA ASN A 60 -4.42 -7.76 2.78
C ASN A 60 -4.56 -6.24 3.03
N ASN A 61 -4.52 -5.82 4.29
CA ASN A 61 -4.71 -4.42 4.68
C ASN A 61 -3.47 -3.54 4.43
N ILE A 62 -2.28 -4.13 4.23
CA ILE A 62 -1.03 -3.41 3.96
C ILE A 62 -0.92 -3.10 2.47
N THR A 63 -1.09 -4.12 1.63
CA THR A 63 -1.08 -3.95 0.17
C THR A 63 -2.43 -3.49 -0.36
N GLY A 64 -3.49 -3.48 0.46
CA GLY A 64 -4.84 -3.17 -0.01
C GLY A 64 -5.34 -4.16 -1.06
N GLU A 65 -4.87 -5.41 -1.04
CA GLU A 65 -5.35 -6.47 -1.94
C GLU A 65 -6.79 -6.82 -1.62
N TYR A 66 -7.64 -6.89 -2.65
CA TYR A 66 -9.07 -7.09 -2.49
C TYR A 66 -9.70 -7.86 -3.66
N SER A 67 -10.88 -8.42 -3.42
CA SER A 67 -11.82 -8.84 -4.46
C SER A 67 -13.12 -8.06 -4.33
N PHE A 68 -13.73 -7.76 -5.48
CA PHE A 68 -14.96 -6.98 -5.57
C PHE A 68 -15.96 -7.68 -6.48
N GLU A 69 -17.20 -7.82 -6.01
CA GLU A 69 -18.34 -8.32 -6.78
C GLU A 69 -19.55 -7.42 -6.55
N CYS A 70 -20.30 -7.14 -7.60
CA CYS A 70 -21.61 -6.48 -7.52
C CYS A 70 -22.68 -7.51 -7.89
N LYS A 71 -23.52 -7.89 -6.93
CA LYS A 71 -24.65 -8.82 -7.16
C LYS A 71 -25.93 -8.04 -7.39
N LYS A 72 -26.80 -8.59 -8.23
CA LYS A 72 -28.14 -8.06 -8.50
C LYS A 72 -29.18 -9.12 -8.20
#